data_AF-A0A973P9C0-F1
#
_entry.id   AF-A0A973P9C0-F1
#
_cell.length_a   1.000
_cell.length_b   1.000
_cell.length_c   1.000
_cell.angle_alpha   90.00
_cell.angle_beta   90.00
_cell.angle_gamma   90.00
#
_symmetry.space_group_name_H-M   'P 1'
#
loop_
_entity.id
_entity.type
_entity.pdbx_description
1 polymer ?
#
loop_
_entity_poly.entity_id
_entity_poly.type
_entity_poly.pdbx_seq_one_letter_code
_entity_poly.pdbx_strand_id
1 'polypeptide(L)'
;QDWYTTYYGGTGFATAGRGIQWAIDRGSLVRPLIDAGTPASVPVYELCGNSPDMALLHNEHTGPSDGAVFVASCTAPDGIASRAAAVTLPLNHLKLGWATTAMTQIRTWLG
;
A
#
# COMPACT_ATOMS: atom_id res chain seq x y z
N GLN A 1 -20.56 -7.75 3.83
CA GLN A 1 -19.43 -8.08 2.95
C GLN A 1 -18.54 -9.09 3.66
N ASP A 2 -18.02 -10.08 2.95
CA ASP A 2 -17.29 -11.21 3.52
C ASP A 2 -15.82 -10.90 3.92
N TRP A 3 -15.46 -9.63 3.96
CA TRP A 3 -14.12 -9.21 4.36
C TRP A 3 -13.79 -9.68 5.79
N TYR A 4 -14.80 -9.80 6.68
CA TYR A 4 -14.58 -10.19 8.07
C TYR A 4 -14.04 -11.62 8.19
N THR A 5 -14.65 -12.60 7.52
CA THR A 5 -14.17 -13.99 7.59
C THR A 5 -12.88 -14.17 6.79
N THR A 6 -12.68 -13.36 5.75
CA THR A 6 -11.41 -13.29 5.02
C THR A 6 -10.27 -12.82 5.92
N TYR A 7 -10.46 -11.72 6.66
CA TYR A 7 -9.42 -11.11 7.48
C TYR A 7 -9.24 -11.82 8.83
N TYR A 8 -10.32 -12.08 9.57
CA TYR A 8 -10.22 -12.68 10.92
C TYR A 8 -10.32 -14.21 10.91
N GLY A 9 -10.75 -14.81 9.81
CA GLY A 9 -11.02 -16.24 9.72
C GLY A 9 -12.41 -16.62 10.22
N GLY A 10 -12.73 -17.91 10.12
CA GLY A 10 -14.01 -18.48 10.54
C GLY A 10 -14.97 -18.76 9.37
N THR A 11 -16.21 -19.09 9.72
CA THR A 11 -17.28 -19.44 8.77
C THR A 11 -18.36 -18.36 8.81
N GLY A 12 -18.61 -17.73 7.67
CA GLY A 12 -19.71 -16.78 7.45
C GLY A 12 -20.93 -17.45 6.83
N PHE A 13 -21.91 -16.63 6.44
CA PHE A 13 -23.16 -17.12 5.85
C PHE A 13 -22.97 -17.87 4.51
N ALA A 14 -21.96 -17.49 3.71
CA ALA A 14 -21.72 -18.07 2.38
C ALA A 14 -20.25 -18.45 2.12
N THR A 15 -19.39 -18.32 3.12
CA THR A 15 -17.94 -18.21 2.94
C THR A 15 -17.18 -18.70 4.16
N ALA A 16 -15.94 -19.14 3.98
CA ALA A 16 -15.07 -19.52 5.08
C ALA A 16 -13.64 -19.08 4.79
N GLY A 17 -12.98 -18.49 5.77
CA GLY A 17 -11.61 -18.01 5.66
C GLY A 17 -10.73 -18.57 6.77
N ARG A 18 -9.43 -18.70 6.47
CA ARG A 18 -8.43 -19.08 7.49
C ARG A 18 -7.99 -17.89 8.35
N GLY A 19 -8.25 -16.66 7.89
CA GLY A 19 -7.85 -15.42 8.56
C GLY A 19 -6.37 -15.08 8.34
N ILE A 20 -6.03 -13.82 8.61
CA ILE A 20 -4.68 -13.28 8.46
C ILE A 20 -3.72 -13.89 9.48
N GLN A 21 -4.17 -14.17 10.71
CA GLN A 21 -3.31 -14.77 11.74
C GLN A 21 -2.77 -16.13 11.31
N TRP A 22 -3.61 -16.95 10.68
CA TRP A 22 -3.19 -18.24 10.13
C TRP A 22 -2.06 -18.12 9.10
N ALA A 23 -2.05 -17.04 8.32
CA ALA A 23 -0.97 -16.74 7.36
C ALA A 23 0.27 -16.19 8.07
N ILE A 24 0.09 -15.33 9.09
CA ILE A 24 1.18 -14.79 9.90
C ILE A 24 1.95 -15.92 10.60
N ASP A 25 1.24 -16.87 11.19
CA ASP A 25 1.80 -18.03 11.91
C ASP A 25 2.62 -18.98 11.02
N ARG A 26 2.49 -18.85 9.68
CA ARG A 26 3.25 -19.65 8.70
C ARG A 26 4.51 -18.97 8.19
N GLY A 27 4.89 -17.86 8.82
CA GLY A 27 6.11 -17.13 8.49
C GLY A 27 5.82 -15.86 7.72
N SER A 28 5.20 -14.87 8.37
CA SER A 28 5.10 -13.53 7.82
C SER A 28 6.48 -12.95 7.52
N LEU A 29 6.66 -12.42 6.31
CA LEU A 29 7.89 -11.72 5.90
C LEU A 29 7.86 -10.22 6.19
N VAL A 30 6.75 -9.68 6.72
CA VAL A 30 6.62 -8.22 6.93
C VAL A 30 7.73 -7.68 7.83
N ARG A 31 7.92 -8.27 9.02
CA ARG A 31 8.95 -7.81 9.95
C ARG A 31 10.38 -8.09 9.43
N PRO A 32 10.70 -9.29 8.91
CA PRO A 32 11.98 -9.54 8.26
C PRO A 32 12.33 -8.55 7.14
N LEU A 33 11.38 -8.14 6.30
CA LEU A 33 11.61 -7.16 5.23
C LEU A 33 11.87 -5.75 5.78
N ILE A 34 11.10 -5.33 6.79
CA ILE A 34 11.31 -4.05 7.48
C ILE A 34 12.70 -4.02 8.14
N ASP A 35 13.09 -5.08 8.82
CA ASP A 35 14.38 -5.17 9.52
C ASP A 35 15.57 -5.24 8.53
N ALA A 36 15.40 -5.87 7.37
CA ALA A 36 16.41 -5.87 6.32
C ALA A 36 16.65 -4.47 5.75
N GLY A 37 15.55 -3.74 5.52
CA GLY A 37 15.55 -2.36 5.03
C GLY A 37 16.23 -2.15 3.67
N THR A 38 16.19 -0.91 3.19
CA THR A 38 16.95 -0.49 2.02
C THR A 38 18.40 -0.13 2.41
N PRO A 39 19.41 -0.35 1.54
CA PRO A 39 20.77 0.10 1.81
C PRO A 39 20.83 1.63 1.95
N ALA A 40 21.55 2.14 2.94
CA ALA A 40 21.66 3.60 3.20
C ALA A 40 22.27 4.38 2.03
N SER A 41 23.04 3.73 1.16
CA SER A 41 23.62 4.32 -0.06
C SER A 41 22.60 4.48 -1.20
N VAL A 42 21.40 3.92 -1.08
CA VAL A 42 20.36 3.96 -2.12
C VAL A 42 19.29 4.96 -1.70
N PRO A 43 19.16 6.12 -2.37
CA PRO A 43 18.09 7.06 -2.11
C PRO A 43 16.74 6.48 -2.55
N VAL A 44 15.77 6.50 -1.65
CA VAL A 44 14.39 6.04 -1.91
C VAL A 44 13.47 7.24 -2.11
N TYR A 45 12.69 7.20 -3.18
CA TYR A 45 11.67 8.19 -3.50
C TYR A 45 10.29 7.54 -3.44
N GLU A 46 9.40 8.07 -2.62
CA GLU A 46 8.07 7.49 -2.39
C GLU A 46 6.99 8.32 -3.08
N LEU A 47 6.17 7.65 -3.89
CA LEU A 47 5.04 8.24 -4.58
C LEU A 47 3.74 7.56 -4.11
N CYS A 48 2.88 8.33 -3.45
CA CYS A 48 1.61 7.86 -2.91
C CYS A 48 0.41 8.50 -3.62
N GLY A 49 -0.73 7.81 -3.61
CA GLY A 49 -2.03 8.36 -3.98
C GLY A 49 -2.90 8.65 -2.75
N ASN A 50 -3.95 9.45 -2.90
CA ASN A 50 -4.94 9.69 -1.85
C ASN A 50 -6.38 9.90 -2.37
N SER A 51 -6.66 9.52 -3.62
CA SER A 51 -8.02 9.55 -4.17
C SER A 51 -8.56 8.12 -4.26
N PRO A 52 -9.62 7.75 -3.51
CA PRO A 52 -10.02 6.36 -3.40
C PRO A 52 -10.81 5.81 -4.60
N ASP A 53 -11.29 6.68 -5.49
CA ASP A 53 -12.28 6.29 -6.48
C ASP A 53 -11.64 5.59 -7.70
N MET A 54 -11.83 4.27 -7.79
CA MET A 54 -11.58 3.47 -9.00
C MET A 54 -12.90 2.92 -9.52
N ALA A 55 -13.17 3.14 -10.82
CA ALA A 55 -14.37 2.61 -11.46
C ALA A 55 -14.29 1.09 -11.56
N LEU A 56 -15.44 0.43 -11.42
CA LEU A 56 -15.63 -1.02 -11.59
C LEU A 56 -14.90 -1.91 -10.55
N LEU A 57 -14.32 -1.32 -9.50
CA LEU A 57 -13.63 -2.04 -8.43
C LEU A 57 -14.22 -1.67 -7.07
N HIS A 58 -14.08 -2.59 -6.11
CA HIS A 58 -14.38 -2.28 -4.71
C HIS A 58 -13.20 -1.52 -4.11
N ASN A 59 -13.45 -0.28 -3.69
CA ASN A 59 -12.41 0.60 -3.15
C ASN A 59 -12.33 0.50 -1.63
N GLU A 60 -11.14 0.74 -1.11
CA GLU A 60 -10.93 1.03 0.31
C GLU A 60 -11.71 2.30 0.71
N HIS A 61 -12.59 2.18 1.71
CA HIS A 61 -13.57 3.20 2.10
C HIS A 61 -13.64 3.43 3.62
N THR A 62 -12.72 2.83 4.38
CA THR A 62 -12.66 2.91 5.85
C THR A 62 -11.68 3.98 6.35
N GLY A 63 -10.90 4.59 5.45
CA GLY A 63 -9.98 5.69 5.78
C GLY A 63 -9.30 6.30 4.54
N PRO A 64 -8.42 7.31 4.74
CA PRO A 64 -7.68 7.94 3.64
C PRO A 64 -6.84 6.92 2.86
N SER A 65 -7.08 6.79 1.57
CA SER A 65 -6.44 5.80 0.71
C SER A 65 -6.37 6.27 -0.74
N ASP A 66 -5.60 5.56 -1.57
CA ASP A 66 -5.68 5.64 -3.02
C ASP A 66 -6.71 4.67 -3.62
N GLY A 67 -7.57 4.08 -2.78
CA GLY A 67 -8.61 3.14 -3.16
C GLY A 67 -8.19 1.68 -3.01
N ALA A 68 -6.91 1.40 -2.78
CA ALA A 68 -6.41 0.07 -2.42
C ALA A 68 -5.47 0.10 -1.20
N VAL A 69 -4.62 1.12 -1.10
CA VAL A 69 -3.60 1.28 -0.06
C VAL A 69 -3.91 2.52 0.77
N PHE A 70 -3.90 2.38 2.09
CA PHE A 70 -4.03 3.53 2.99
C PHE A 70 -2.85 4.48 2.84
N VAL A 71 -3.12 5.79 2.94
CA VAL A 71 -2.06 6.82 2.91
C VAL A 71 -1.03 6.58 4.01
N ALA A 72 -1.47 6.18 5.21
CA ALA A 72 -0.59 5.82 6.32
C ALA A 72 0.32 4.62 6.00
N SER A 73 -0.19 3.64 5.24
CA SER A 73 0.61 2.50 4.80
C SER A 73 1.62 2.89 3.73
N CYS A 74 1.24 3.76 2.79
CA CYS A 74 2.13 4.18 1.71
C CYS A 74 3.26 5.09 2.19
N THR A 75 3.01 5.92 3.20
CA THR A 75 3.96 6.92 3.71
C THR A 75 4.81 6.42 4.89
N ALA A 76 4.62 5.17 5.32
CA ALA A 76 5.33 4.57 6.45
C ALA A 76 6.85 4.51 6.20
N PRO A 77 7.70 5.02 7.11
CA PRO A 77 9.16 5.05 6.94
C PRO A 77 9.86 3.73 7.26
N ASP A 78 9.10 2.71 7.64
CA ASP A 78 9.64 1.43 8.07
C ASP A 78 10.47 0.77 6.97
N GLY A 79 11.69 0.36 7.31
CA GLY A 79 12.61 -0.29 6.37
C GLY A 79 13.23 0.63 5.32
N ILE A 80 13.09 1.95 5.41
CA ILE A 80 13.74 2.88 4.47
C ILE A 80 14.87 3.63 5.18
N ALA A 81 16.11 3.24 4.88
CA ALA A 81 17.28 3.83 5.53
C ALA A 81 17.61 5.24 5.03
N SER A 82 17.30 5.55 3.76
CA SER A 82 17.62 6.83 3.11
C SER A 82 16.45 7.30 2.27
N ARG A 83 15.49 7.98 2.89
CA ARG A 83 14.33 8.57 2.20
C ARG A 83 14.71 9.92 1.62
N ALA A 84 14.86 9.98 0.29
CA ALA A 84 15.23 11.20 -0.42
C ALA A 84 14.04 12.16 -0.59
N ALA A 85 12.85 11.63 -0.92
CA ALA A 85 11.62 12.41 -0.96
C ALA A 85 10.39 11.52 -0.80
N ALA A 86 9.29 12.13 -0.38
CA ALA A 86 7.96 11.51 -0.37
C ALA A 86 6.92 12.52 -0.87
N VAL A 87 6.07 12.10 -1.80
CA VAL A 87 4.99 12.94 -2.36
C VAL A 87 3.70 12.14 -2.40
N THR A 88 2.60 12.78 -2.00
CA THR A 88 1.25 12.24 -2.15
C THR A 88 0.48 13.04 -3.19
N LEU A 89 -0.07 12.38 -4.20
CA LEU A 89 -0.82 12.98 -5.30
C LEU A 89 -2.33 12.67 -5.22
N PRO A 90 -3.20 13.54 -5.77
CA PRO A 90 -4.64 13.32 -5.86
C PRO A 90 -5.00 12.30 -6.96
N LEU A 91 -4.48 11.09 -6.82
CA LEU A 91 -4.63 9.97 -7.73
C LEU A 91 -5.09 8.73 -6.97
N ASN A 92 -5.81 7.87 -7.68
CA ASN A 92 -6.11 6.52 -7.24
C ASN A 92 -4.96 5.56 -7.57
N HIS A 93 -5.01 4.36 -7.01
CA HIS A 93 -3.96 3.35 -7.08
C HIS A 93 -3.54 3.07 -8.52
N LEU A 94 -4.51 2.88 -9.43
CA LEU A 94 -4.25 2.59 -10.84
C LEU A 94 -3.62 3.78 -11.56
N LYS A 95 -4.08 5.00 -11.27
CA LYS A 95 -3.62 6.23 -11.92
C LYS A 95 -2.16 6.57 -11.58
N LEU A 96 -1.63 6.10 -10.45
CA LEU A 96 -0.20 6.27 -10.14
C LEU A 96 0.71 5.67 -11.24
N GLY A 97 0.27 4.62 -11.92
CA GLY A 97 1.05 3.94 -12.96
C GLY A 97 1.09 4.65 -14.31
N TRP A 98 0.24 5.65 -14.57
CA TRP A 98 0.12 6.24 -15.92
C TRP A 98 -0.30 7.72 -15.99
N ALA A 99 -0.83 8.31 -14.91
CA ALA A 99 -1.28 9.69 -14.96
C ALA A 99 -0.11 10.65 -15.19
N THR A 100 -0.35 11.69 -16.00
CA THR A 100 0.67 12.70 -16.33
C THR A 100 1.29 13.32 -15.07
N THR A 101 0.51 13.58 -14.02
CA THR A 101 1.01 14.13 -12.76
C THR A 101 2.00 13.20 -12.05
N ALA A 102 1.74 11.88 -12.03
CA ALA A 102 2.67 10.89 -11.49
C ALA A 102 3.95 10.81 -12.33
N MET A 103 3.81 10.74 -13.66
CA MET A 103 4.95 10.68 -14.58
C MET A 103 5.83 11.93 -14.50
N THR A 104 5.23 13.12 -14.36
CA THR A 104 5.96 14.38 -14.16
C THR A 104 6.71 14.40 -12.83
N GLN A 105 6.11 13.87 -11.75
CA GLN A 105 6.78 13.77 -10.47
C GLN A 105 8.01 12.85 -10.54
N ILE A 106 7.88 11.69 -11.19
CA ILE A 106 8.99 10.76 -11.39
C ILE A 106 10.12 11.42 -12.20
N ARG A 107 9.79 12.12 -13.31
CA ARG A 107 10.80 12.85 -14.09
C ARG A 107 11.52 13.90 -13.27
N THR A 108 10.81 14.60 -12.38
CA THR A 108 11.42 15.60 -11.48
C THR A 108 12.49 14.98 -10.58
N TRP A 109 12.33 13.72 -10.16
CA TRP A 109 13.32 13.01 -9.35
C TRP A 109 14.49 12.46 -10.16
N LEU A 110 14.30 12.18 -11.45
CA LEU A 110 15.34 11.64 -12.32
C LEU A 110 16.29 12.71 -12.87
N GLY A 111 15.92 14.00 -12.79
CA GLY A 111 16.66 15.11 -13.40
C GLY A 111 16.47 15.19 -14.91
#